data_AF-A0A9Y2NLZ0-F1
#
_entry.id   AF-A0A9Y2NLZ0-F1
#
_cell.length_a   1.000
_cell.length_b   1.000
_cell.length_c   1.000
_cell.angle_alpha   90.00
_cell.angle_beta   90.00
_cell.angle_gamma   90.00
#
_symmetry.space_group_name_H-M   'P 1'
#
loop_
_entity.id
_entity.type
_entity.pdbx_description
1 polymer ?
#
loop_
_entity_poly.entity_id
_entity_poly.type
_entity_poly.pdbx_seq_one_letter_code
_entity_poly.pdbx_strand_id
1 'polypeptide(L)' 'MSSGRNPVGRAGTPADIVAATMLLIGNGYLTGAAVHVDGGGRFA' A
#
# COMPACT_ATOMS: atom_id res chain seq x y z
N MET A 1 -16.34 5.06 5.98
CA MET A 1 -14.96 5.41 6.38
C MET A 1 -14.53 6.61 5.53
N SER A 2 -14.29 7.77 6.15
CA SER A 2 -14.00 9.02 5.43
C SER A 2 -12.61 8.97 4.78
N SER A 3 -12.56 9.12 3.45
CA SER A 3 -11.33 9.17 2.63
C SER A 3 -10.40 10.36 2.93
N GLY A 4 -10.78 11.29 3.78
CA GLY A 4 -10.05 12.55 3.98
C GLY A 4 -8.80 12.50 4.86
N ARG A 5 -8.30 11.33 5.27
CA ARG A 5 -7.23 11.21 6.28
C ARG A 5 -5.91 10.62 5.82
N ASN A 6 -5.81 10.08 4.60
CA ASN A 6 -4.52 9.58 4.10
C ASN A 6 -3.89 10.59 3.14
N PRO A 7 -2.56 10.78 3.14
CA PRO A 7 -1.86 11.71 2.25
C PRO A 7 -2.16 11.52 0.76
N VAL A 8 -2.49 10.30 0.34
CA VAL A 8 -2.89 9.99 -1.04
C VAL A 8 -4.23 10.60 -1.43
N GLY A 9 -5.07 11.04 -0.48
CA GLY A 9 -6.27 11.84 -0.75
C GLY A 9 -7.41 11.08 -1.44
N ARG A 10 -7.31 9.75 -1.53
CA ARG A 10 -8.36 8.88 -2.07
C ARG A 10 -8.47 7.57 -1.29
N ALA A 11 -9.64 6.93 -1.39
CA ALA A 11 -9.78 5.55 -0.98
C ALA A 11 -8.82 4.65 -1.77
N GLY A 12 -8.25 3.66 -1.07
CA GLY A 12 -7.55 2.54 -1.71
C GLY A 12 -8.52 1.71 -2.54
N THR A 13 -7.99 1.07 -3.57
CA THR A 13 -8.69 0.14 -4.45
C THR A 13 -8.01 -1.23 -4.40
N PRO A 14 -8.68 -2.32 -4.77
CA PRO A 14 -8.03 -3.63 -4.85
C PRO A 14 -6.78 -3.65 -5.75
N ALA A 15 -6.75 -2.81 -6.80
CA ALA A 15 -5.61 -2.70 -7.70
C ALA A 15 -4.32 -2.24 -7.00
N ASP A 16 -4.43 -1.43 -5.94
CA ASP A 16 -3.28 -0.95 -5.17
C ASP A 16 -2.57 -2.12 -4.44
N ILE A 17 -3.34 -3.08 -3.93
CA ILE A 17 -2.81 -4.31 -3.30
C ILE A 17 -2.20 -5.24 -4.35
N VAL A 18 -2.84 -5.38 -5.51
CA VAL A 18 -2.31 -6.20 -6.62
C VAL A 18 -0.95 -5.67 -7.07
N ALA A 19 -0.82 -4.35 -7.25
CA ALA A 19 0.44 -3.73 -7.62
C ALA A 19 1.56 -4.01 -6.60
N ALA A 20 1.27 -3.83 -5.30
CA ALA A 20 2.22 -4.15 -4.24
C ALA A 20 2.59 -5.64 -4.21
N THR A 21 1.61 -6.52 -4.41
CA THR A 21 1.83 -7.98 -4.46
C THR A 21 2.72 -8.39 -5.63
N MET A 22 2.51 -7.81 -6.81
CA MET A 22 3.34 -8.09 -7.99
C MET A 22 4.78 -7.62 -7.79
N LEU A 23 4.98 -6.48 -7.11
CA LEU A 23 6.32 -6.02 -6.71
C LEU A 23 7.00 -7.02 -5.76
N LEU A 24 6.27 -7.55 -4.77
CA LEU A 24 6.83 -8.50 -3.81
C LEU A 24 7.19 -9.84 -4.46
N ILE A 25 6.29 -10.42 -5.25
CA ILE A 25 6.52 -11.73 -5.90
C ILE A 25 7.60 -11.61 -6.99
N GLY A 26 7.69 -10.47 -7.66
CA GLY A 26 8.66 -10.23 -8.72
C GLY A 26 10.08 -9.86 -8.25
N ASN A 27 10.29 -9.63 -6.95
CA ASN A 27 11.56 -9.13 -6.43
C ASN A 27 12.26 -10.15 -5.52
N GLY A 28 13.26 -10.85 -6.05
CA GLY A 28 14.02 -11.88 -5.33
C GLY A 28 14.94 -11.37 -4.21
N TYR A 29 15.08 -10.06 -4.03
CA TYR A 29 15.89 -9.45 -2.96
C TYR A 29 15.05 -8.98 -1.78
N LEU A 30 13.72 -8.93 -1.90
CA LEU A 30 12.84 -8.51 -0.81
C LEU A 30 12.46 -9.70 0.06
N THR A 31 12.78 -9.62 1.35
CA THR A 31 12.40 -10.63 2.35
C THR A 31 12.26 -10.00 3.73
N GLY A 32 11.46 -10.61 4.60
CA GLY A 32 11.33 -10.24 6.01
C GLY A 32 10.75 -8.85 6.31
N ALA A 33 10.30 -8.11 5.30
CA ALA A 33 9.79 -6.75 5.46
C ALA A 33 8.25 -6.70 5.45
N ALA A 34 7.68 -5.79 6.25
CA ALA A 34 6.28 -5.42 6.15
C ALA A 34 6.12 -4.23 5.20
N VAL A 35 5.25 -4.37 4.18
CA VAL A 35 4.90 -3.27 3.26
C VAL A 35 3.51 -2.76 3.63
N HIS A 36 3.43 -1.48 3.97
CA HIS A 36 2.16 -0.81 4.24
C HIS A 36 1.58 -0.21 2.97
N VAL A 37 0.33 -0.57 2.66
CA VAL A 37 -0.41 -0.11 1.48
C VAL A 37 -1.69 0.57 1.95
N ASP A 38 -1.54 1.72 2.61
CA ASP A 38 -2.62 2.44 3.29
C ASP A 38 -2.79 3.89 2.79
N GLY A 39 -2.04 4.27 1.75
CA GLY A 39 -1.99 5.64 1.23
C GLY A 39 -1.35 6.65 2.19
N GLY A 40 -0.54 6.18 3.16
CA GLY A 40 0.12 6.99 4.18
C GLY A 40 -0.71 7.19 5.46
N GLY A 41 -1.85 6.50 5.60
CA GLY A 41 -2.77 6.67 6.73
C GLY A 41 -2.15 6.40 8.10
N ARG A 42 -1.09 5.58 8.19
CA ARG A 42 -0.35 5.33 9.43
C ARG A 42 0.44 6.54 9.95
N PHE A 43 0.76 7.52 9.09
CA PHE A 43 1.61 8.67 9.44
C PHE A 43 0.85 10.00 9.44
N ALA A 44 -0.48 9.96 9.36
CA ALA A 44 -1.37 11.12 9.32
C ALA A 44 -2.26 11.24 10.56
#